data_AF-A0A9D1Y7D6-F1
#
_entry.id   AF-A0A9D1Y7D6-F1
#
_cell.length_a   1.000
_cell.length_b   1.000
_cell.length_c   1.000
_cell.angle_alpha   90.00
_cell.angle_beta   90.00
_cell.angle_gamma   90.00
#
_symmetry.space_group_name_H-M   'P 1'
#
loop_
_entity.id
_entity.type
_entity.pdbx_description
1 polymer ?
#
loop_
_entity_poly.entity_id
_entity_poly.type
_entity_poly.pdbx_seq_one_letter_code
_entity_poly.pdbx_strand_id
1 'polypeptide(L)' 'MVQSLAVEYRDRVEVKIYRSGVDTDYVAKYGAISKSMLIVNESKAIAKLSKSAVRNAFEEALKTA' A
#
# COMPACT_ATOMS: atom_id res chain seq x y z
N MET A 1 -2.53 -10.05 -7.35
CA MET A 1 -1.08 -9.78 -7.28
C MET A 1 -0.66 -9.15 -5.95
N VAL A 2 -1.21 -7.99 -5.55
CA VAL A 2 -0.90 -7.38 -4.23
C VAL A 2 -1.34 -8.28 -3.07
N GLN A 3 -2.49 -8.95 -3.19
CA GLN A 3 -2.99 -9.88 -2.17
C GLN A 3 -2.08 -11.11 -1.97
N SER A 4 -1.51 -11.67 -3.03
CA SER A 4 -0.60 -12.82 -2.92
C SER A 4 0.69 -12.45 -2.20
N LEU A 5 1.26 -11.28 -2.52
CA LEU A 5 2.42 -10.73 -1.80
C LEU A 5 2.05 -10.39 -0.35
N ALA A 6 0.86 -9.84 -0.09
CA ALA A 6 0.40 -9.59 1.27
C ALA A 6 0.28 -10.86 2.12
N VAL A 7 -0.06 -12.00 1.50
CA VAL A 7 -0.09 -13.31 2.18
C VAL A 7 1.32 -13.84 2.42
N GLU A 8 2.21 -13.68 1.45
CA GLU A 8 3.60 -14.16 1.52
C GLU A 8 4.43 -13.35 2.55
N TYR A 9 4.12 -12.05 2.69
CA TYR A 9 4.78 -11.13 3.60
C TYR A 9 3.93 -10.82 4.84
N ARG A 10 2.85 -11.59 5.10
CA ARG A 10 1.87 -11.29 6.16
C ARG A 10 2.46 -11.20 7.56
N ASP A 11 3.50 -12.00 7.82
CA ASP A 11 4.25 -12.00 9.09
C ASP A 11 5.21 -10.81 9.24
N ARG A 12 5.48 -10.06 8.17
CA ARG A 12 6.50 -9.01 8.15
C ARG A 12 5.99 -7.64 7.68
N VAL A 13 4.86 -7.59 6.99
CA VAL A 13 4.26 -6.37 6.43
C VAL A 13 2.74 -6.43 6.55
N GLU A 14 2.17 -5.45 7.23
CA GLU A 14 0.72 -5.25 7.26
C GLU A 14 0.27 -4.54 5.97
N VAL A 15 -0.69 -5.16 5.26
CA VAL A 15 -1.21 -4.62 4.00
C VAL A 15 -2.70 -4.32 4.16
N LYS A 16 -3.03 -3.03 4.07
CA LYS A 16 -4.42 -2.55 4.11
C LYS A 16 -4.81 -2.04 2.72
N ILE A 17 -5.83 -2.66 2.14
CA ILE A 17 -6.35 -2.26 0.82
C ILE A 17 -7.61 -1.46 1.08
N TYR A 18 -7.56 -0.17 0.79
CA TYR A 18 -8.73 0.70 0.82
C TYR A 18 -9.36 0.79 -0.56
N ARG A 19 -10.68 0.73 -0.63
CA ARG A 19 -11.45 0.95 -1.85
C ARG A 19 -12.24 2.24 -1.77
N SER A 20 -12.04 3.11 -2.76
CA SER A 20 -12.84 4.31 -2.94
C SER A 20 -14.32 3.97 -3.03
N GLY A 21 -15.15 4.65 -2.23
CA GLY A 21 -16.59 4.44 -2.11
C GLY A 21 -17.02 3.38 -1.09
N VAL A 22 -16.10 2.59 -0.54
CA VAL A 22 -16.38 1.64 0.56
C VAL A 22 -15.68 2.12 1.83
N ASP A 23 -14.38 2.36 1.72
CA ASP A 23 -13.58 2.87 2.81
C ASP A 23 -13.45 4.38 2.66
N THR A 24 -13.84 5.16 3.67
CA THR A 24 -13.63 6.61 3.68
C THR A 24 -12.50 7.04 4.61
N ASP A 25 -12.03 6.12 5.45
CA ASP A 25 -11.02 6.37 6.49
C ASP A 25 -9.68 6.85 5.88
N TYR A 26 -9.33 6.32 4.71
CA TYR A 26 -8.13 6.73 3.99
C TYR A 26 -8.18 8.21 3.55
N VAL A 27 -9.37 8.78 3.33
CA VAL A 27 -9.53 10.16 2.88
C VAL A 27 -9.14 11.13 4.01
N ALA A 28 -9.46 10.79 5.26
CA ALA A 28 -9.07 11.60 6.42
C ALA A 28 -7.55 11.59 6.64
N LYS A 29 -6.88 10.45 6.39
CA LYS A 29 -5.43 10.31 6.55
C LYS A 29 -4.61 10.86 5.38
N TYR A 30 -5.04 10.60 4.14
CA TYR A 30 -4.24 10.82 2.93
C TYR A 30 -4.87 11.79 1.93
N GLY A 31 -6.08 12.29 2.21
CA GLY A 31 -6.81 13.21 1.33
C GLY A 31 -7.50 12.53 0.15
N ALA A 32 -8.01 13.35 -0.76
CA ALA A 32 -8.74 12.90 -1.93
C ALA A 32 -7.80 12.22 -2.95
N ILE A 33 -7.72 10.90 -2.90
CA ILE A 33 -6.98 10.09 -3.86
C ILE A 33 -7.90 9.74 -5.05
N SER A 34 -7.57 10.27 -6.23
CA SER A 34 -8.34 10.07 -7.47
C SER A 34 -7.86 8.88 -8.32
N LYS A 35 -6.68 8.32 -8.02
CA LYS A 35 -6.08 7.18 -8.74
C LYS A 35 -5.57 6.14 -7.76
N SER A 36 -5.62 4.86 -8.13
CA SER A 36 -5.11 3.76 -7.30
C SER A 36 -3.65 4.01 -6.88
N MET A 37 -3.44 4.19 -5.58
CA MET A 37 -2.15 4.54 -4.98
C MET A 37 -1.83 3.56 -3.86
N LEU A 38 -0.54 3.27 -3.67
CA LEU A 38 -0.06 2.40 -2.61
C LEU A 38 0.69 3.26 -1.60
N ILE A 39 0.26 3.25 -0.35
CA ILE A 39 0.96 3.94 0.74
C ILE A 39 1.87 2.94 1.46
N VAL A 40 3.13 3.30 1.62
CA VAL A 40 4.15 2.53 2.34
C VAL A 40 4.49 3.27 3.62
N ASN A 41 4.38 2.58 4.74
CA ASN A 41 4.76 3.07 6.06
C ASN A 41 4.10 4.42 6.44
N GLU A 42 2.84 4.60 6.01
CA GLU A 42 2.04 5.82 6.18
C GLU A 42 2.68 7.13 5.66
N SER A 43 3.78 7.03 4.90
CA SER A 43 4.61 8.19 4.57
C SER A 43 4.90 8.29 3.06
N LYS A 44 5.06 7.15 2.38
CA LYS A 44 5.42 7.12 0.95
C LYS A 44 4.25 6.72 0.08
N ALA A 45 3.80 7.62 -0.78
CA ALA A 45 2.70 7.35 -1.70
C ALA A 45 3.21 7.00 -3.11
N ILE A 46 2.87 5.81 -3.61
CA ILE A 46 3.29 5.30 -4.91
C ILE A 46 2.05 5.16 -5.82
N ALA A 47 1.94 6.04 -6.81
CA ALA A 47 0.86 5.98 -7.80
C ALA A 47 1.06 4.95 -8.91
N LYS A 48 2.26 4.37 -9.02
CA LYS A 48 2.61 3.41 -10.08
C LYS A 48 2.55 1.99 -9.52
N LEU A 49 1.44 1.29 -9.74
CA LEU A 49 1.21 -0.08 -9.28
C LEU A 49 1.80 -1.15 -10.22
N SER A 50 3.06 -0.99 -10.63
CA SER A 50 3.75 -2.03 -11.42
C SER A 50 4.26 -3.17 -10.52
N LYS A 51 4.51 -4.37 -11.08
CA LYS A 51 5.10 -5.51 -10.34
C LYS A 51 6.29 -5.07 -9.48
N SER A 52 7.22 -4.34 -10.10
CA SER A 52 8.46 -3.89 -9.48
C SER A 52 8.22 -2.82 -8.43
N ALA A 53 7.29 -1.89 -8.66
CA ALA A 53 6.99 -0.83 -7.70
C ALA A 53 6.31 -1.39 -6.45
N VAL A 54 5.40 -2.36 -6.61
CA VAL A 54 4.81 -3.08 -5.47
C VAL A 54 5.91 -3.83 -4.72
N ARG A 55 6.77 -4.61 -5.39
CA ARG A 55 7.86 -5.32 -4.71
C ARG A 55 8.79 -4.38 -3.94
N ASN A 56 9.25 -3.29 -4.57
CA ASN A 56 10.10 -2.30 -3.91
C ASN A 56 9.38 -1.66 -2.71
N ALA A 57 8.08 -1.39 -2.81
CA ALA A 57 7.28 -0.87 -1.71
C ALA A 57 7.28 -1.83 -0.49
N PHE A 58 7.15 -3.13 -0.73
CA PHE A 58 7.26 -4.14 0.33
C PHE A 58 8.67 -4.22 0.91
N GLU A 59 9.72 -4.20 0.08
CA GLU A 59 11.10 -4.21 0.56
C GLU A 59 11.47 -2.95 1.35
N GLU A 60 10.97 -1.78 0.96
CA GLU A 60 11.15 -0.54 1.73
C GLU A 60 10.42 -0.59 3.08
N ALA A 61 9.21 -1.17 3.13
CA ALA A 61 8.50 -1.39 4.39
C ALA A 61 9.31 -2.29 5.33
N LEU A 62 9.93 -3.35 4.80
CA LEU A 62 10.77 -4.28 5.57
C LEU A 62 12.09 -3.67 6.06
N LYS A 63 12.72 -2.80 5.26
CA LYS A 63 14.00 -2.16 5.63
C LYS A 63 13.87 -1.10 6.72
N THR A 64 12.67 -0.58 6.92
CA THR A 64 12.41 0.49 7.91
C THR A 64 11.98 -0.07 9.28
N ALA A 65 11.93 -1.41 9.43
CA ALA A 65 11.60 -2.10 10.67
C ALA A 65 12.85 -2.49 11.47
#